data_AF-A0A1F1L587-F1
#
_entry.id   AF-A0A1F1L587-F1
#
_cell.length_a   1.000
_cell.length_b   1.000
_cell.length_c   1.000
_cell.angle_alpha   90.00
_cell.angle_beta   90.00
_cell.angle_gamma   90.00
#
_symmetry.space_group_name_H-M   'P 1'
#
loop_
_entity.id
_entity.type
_entity.pdbx_description
1 polymer ?
#
loop_
_entity_poly.entity_id
_entity_poly.type
_entity_poly.pdbx_seq_one_letter_code
_entity_poly.pdbx_strand_id
1 'polypeptide(L)'
;MDNFNFENLNGEEIWEKLYNKELNTKKNILEYIEMTGILIKEKVDIYQIESTYNFIYKKIDEMGTIIKPNTVMFLQNKLKEKLGKYVSLKDPKMQSTFIEFFKEAYPKGERRKDFTWVLLDINNISDEQIWTTLKYINRECLNEDLFLDDEEIEDIVKVIGKLVRNNNIKYINDIRSLSTLNSILKIKVIEDKGKFKVKRLEK
;
A
#
# COMPACT_ATOMS: atom_id res chain seq x y z
N MET A 1 27.82 -15.06 -11.30
CA MET A 1 26.77 -14.90 -10.28
C MET A 1 26.17 -13.53 -10.52
N ASP A 2 24.91 -13.48 -10.95
CA ASP A 2 24.25 -12.21 -11.19
C ASP A 2 24.11 -11.46 -9.87
N ASN A 3 24.72 -10.29 -9.80
CA ASN A 3 24.71 -9.43 -8.62
C ASN A 3 23.37 -8.67 -8.66
N PHE A 4 22.32 -9.27 -8.11
CA PHE A 4 21.01 -8.64 -8.09
C PHE A 4 21.02 -7.45 -7.13
N ASN A 5 21.04 -6.23 -7.68
CA ASN A 5 20.80 -5.05 -6.86
C ASN A 5 19.30 -4.92 -6.58
N PHE A 6 18.91 -5.09 -5.32
CA PHE A 6 17.53 -4.91 -4.89
C PHE A 6 17.25 -3.54 -4.28
N GLU A 7 18.25 -2.68 -4.04
CA GLU A 7 18.08 -1.44 -3.29
C GLU A 7 16.86 -0.62 -3.73
N ASN A 8 16.06 -0.19 -2.76
CA ASN A 8 14.83 0.61 -2.93
C ASN A 8 13.71 -0.06 -3.73
N LEU A 9 13.81 -1.36 -4.04
CA LEU A 9 12.71 -2.12 -4.63
C LEU A 9 11.74 -2.61 -3.56
N ASN A 10 10.44 -2.55 -3.89
CA ASN A 10 9.37 -3.16 -3.12
C ASN A 10 9.13 -4.63 -3.55
N GLY A 11 8.25 -5.35 -2.84
CA GLY A 11 7.99 -6.77 -3.07
C GLY A 11 7.52 -7.15 -4.46
N GLU A 12 6.71 -6.30 -5.10
CA GLU A 12 6.24 -6.50 -6.47
C GLU A 12 7.39 -6.32 -7.46
N GLU A 13 8.19 -5.26 -7.31
CA GLU A 13 9.36 -5.01 -8.17
C GLU A 13 10.45 -6.09 -8.00
N ILE A 14 10.59 -6.62 -6.78
CA ILE A 14 11.47 -7.75 -6.49
C ILE A 14 10.95 -9.01 -7.19
N TRP A 15 9.64 -9.25 -7.19
CA TRP A 15 9.04 -10.37 -7.93
C TRP A 15 9.23 -10.25 -9.44
N GLU A 16 8.99 -9.07 -10.01
CA GLU A 16 9.25 -8.77 -11.43
C GLU A 16 10.71 -9.05 -11.80
N LYS A 17 11.65 -8.67 -10.94
CA LYS A 17 13.08 -8.84 -11.19
C LYS A 17 13.56 -10.28 -11.01
N LEU A 18 13.01 -11.01 -10.04
CA LEU A 18 13.48 -12.36 -9.67
C LEU A 18 12.78 -13.48 -10.42
N TYR A 19 11.49 -13.34 -10.72
CA TYR A 19 10.67 -14.47 -11.15
C TYR A 19 9.76 -14.14 -12.34
N ASN A 20 9.07 -12.99 -12.29
CA ASN A 20 8.23 -12.45 -13.37
C ASN A 20 7.19 -13.41 -13.98
N LYS A 21 6.74 -14.42 -13.22
CA LYS A 21 5.63 -15.31 -13.60
C LYS A 21 4.42 -15.07 -12.71
N GLU A 22 3.23 -15.14 -13.29
CA GLU A 22 1.97 -14.91 -12.59
C GLU A 22 1.86 -15.72 -11.29
N LEU A 23 1.54 -15.03 -10.20
CA LEU A 23 1.38 -15.63 -8.88
C LEU A 23 -0.08 -16.05 -8.61
N ASN A 24 -0.69 -16.75 -9.56
CA ASN A 24 -2.10 -17.18 -9.52
C ASN A 24 -2.29 -18.70 -9.39
N THR A 25 -1.19 -19.46 -9.27
CA THR A 25 -1.24 -20.91 -9.06
C THR A 25 -0.42 -21.31 -7.83
N LYS A 26 -0.82 -22.41 -7.18
CA LYS A 26 -0.08 -23.01 -6.06
C LYS A 26 1.39 -23.25 -6.41
N LYS A 27 1.64 -23.72 -7.64
CA LYS A 27 2.99 -24.02 -8.14
C LYS A 27 3.84 -22.75 -8.20
N ASN A 28 3.35 -21.70 -8.86
CA ASN A 28 4.11 -20.47 -9.04
C ASN A 28 4.39 -19.75 -7.72
N ILE A 29 3.43 -19.75 -6.79
CA ILE A 29 3.64 -19.23 -5.44
C ILE A 29 4.78 -19.97 -4.73
N LEU A 30 4.76 -21.31 -4.73
CA LEU A 30 5.79 -22.10 -4.05
C LEU A 30 7.17 -21.91 -4.67
N GLU A 31 7.26 -21.88 -6.01
CA GLU A 31 8.50 -21.59 -6.72
C GLU A 31 9.06 -20.23 -6.30
N TYR A 32 8.22 -19.19 -6.28
CA TYR A 32 8.67 -17.86 -5.90
C TYR A 32 9.08 -17.78 -4.42
N ILE A 33 8.34 -18.42 -3.50
CA ILE A 33 8.71 -18.52 -2.07
C ILE A 33 10.11 -19.12 -1.94
N GLU A 34 10.46 -20.16 -2.70
CA GLU A 34 11.81 -20.73 -2.64
C GLU A 34 12.88 -19.75 -3.13
N MET A 35 12.60 -19.01 -4.20
CA MET A 35 13.52 -18.01 -4.76
C MET A 35 13.79 -16.84 -3.82
N THR A 36 12.85 -16.48 -2.95
CA THR A 36 13.06 -15.41 -1.95
C THR A 36 14.22 -15.68 -0.99
N GLY A 37 14.73 -16.92 -0.92
CA GLY A 37 15.97 -17.22 -0.17
C GLY A 37 17.18 -16.39 -0.61
N ILE A 38 17.20 -15.89 -1.85
CA ILE A 38 18.24 -14.97 -2.32
C ILE A 38 18.26 -13.66 -1.53
N LEU A 39 17.11 -13.18 -1.06
CA LEU A 39 17.02 -11.93 -0.30
C LEU A 39 17.79 -12.05 1.02
N ILE A 40 17.64 -13.18 1.71
CA ILE A 40 18.38 -13.45 2.96
C ILE A 40 19.88 -13.56 2.67
N LYS A 41 20.25 -14.22 1.55
CA LYS A 41 21.65 -14.43 1.17
C LYS A 41 22.37 -13.12 0.84
N GLU A 42 21.71 -12.24 0.09
CA GLU A 42 22.23 -10.93 -0.30
C GLU A 42 22.14 -9.89 0.83
N LYS A 43 21.62 -10.28 2.01
CA LYS A 43 21.43 -9.41 3.18
C LYS A 43 20.70 -8.11 2.82
N VAL A 44 19.69 -8.22 1.96
CA VAL A 44 18.84 -7.05 1.66
C VAL A 44 18.19 -6.54 2.93
N ASP A 45 17.84 -5.27 2.87
CA ASP A 45 17.23 -4.56 3.98
C ASP A 45 15.92 -5.26 4.40
N ILE A 46 15.67 -5.31 5.71
CA ILE A 46 14.52 -5.98 6.33
C ILE A 46 13.21 -5.52 5.69
N TYR A 47 13.09 -4.25 5.30
CA TYR A 47 11.88 -3.72 4.67
C TYR A 47 11.58 -4.39 3.33
N GLN A 48 12.61 -4.79 2.60
CA GLN A 48 12.46 -5.43 1.29
C GLN A 48 11.98 -6.87 1.43
N ILE A 49 12.50 -7.55 2.47
CA ILE A 49 12.04 -8.88 2.86
C ILE A 49 10.57 -8.82 3.29
N GLU A 50 10.20 -7.83 4.11
CA GLU A 50 8.83 -7.65 4.58
C GLU A 50 7.87 -7.22 3.48
N SER A 51 8.30 -6.35 2.56
CA SER A 51 7.50 -5.95 1.40
C SER A 51 7.25 -7.13 0.47
N THR A 52 8.27 -7.97 0.24
CA THR A 52 8.14 -9.23 -0.52
C THR A 52 7.17 -10.18 0.16
N TYR A 53 7.28 -10.35 1.48
CA TYR A 53 6.35 -11.18 2.26
C TYR A 53 4.90 -10.74 2.08
N ASN A 54 4.62 -9.44 2.29
CA ASN A 54 3.27 -8.89 2.18
C ASN A 54 2.71 -9.02 0.75
N PHE A 55 3.54 -8.82 -0.27
CA PHE A 55 3.14 -9.02 -1.67
C PHE A 55 2.72 -10.46 -1.96
N ILE A 56 3.53 -11.45 -1.54
CA ILE A 56 3.18 -12.87 -1.72
C ILE A 56 1.92 -13.22 -0.94
N TYR A 57 1.79 -12.73 0.30
CA TYR A 57 0.61 -12.97 1.13
C TYR A 57 -0.66 -12.44 0.46
N LYS A 58 -0.64 -11.19 -0.06
CA LYS A 58 -1.73 -10.59 -0.83
C LYS A 58 -2.12 -11.47 -2.02
N LYS A 59 -1.14 -11.96 -2.80
CA LYS A 59 -1.41 -12.84 -3.94
C LYS A 59 -2.04 -14.17 -3.53
N ILE A 60 -1.65 -14.73 -2.39
CA ILE A 60 -2.28 -15.94 -1.84
C ILE A 60 -3.74 -15.67 -1.42
N ASP A 61 -4.02 -14.52 -0.81
CA ASP A 61 -5.37 -14.13 -0.38
C ASP A 61 -6.29 -13.86 -1.58
N GLU A 62 -5.80 -13.16 -2.62
CA GLU A 62 -6.53 -12.94 -3.88
C GLU A 62 -6.94 -14.26 -4.53
N MET A 63 -6.07 -15.27 -4.48
CA MET A 63 -6.38 -16.62 -4.97
C MET A 63 -7.45 -17.34 -4.14
N GLY A 64 -7.74 -16.91 -2.91
CA GLY A 64 -8.72 -17.55 -2.02
C GLY A 64 -10.14 -17.62 -2.56
N THR A 65 -10.45 -16.81 -3.59
CA THR A 65 -11.71 -16.89 -4.36
C THR A 65 -11.76 -18.08 -5.32
N ILE A 66 -10.60 -18.63 -5.70
CA ILE A 66 -10.42 -19.67 -6.72
C ILE A 66 -9.97 -21.01 -6.08
N ILE A 67 -9.17 -20.95 -5.01
CA ILE A 67 -8.62 -22.14 -4.34
C ILE A 67 -9.23 -22.39 -2.97
N LYS A 68 -9.20 -23.64 -2.53
CA LYS A 68 -9.78 -24.05 -1.24
C LYS A 68 -9.07 -23.37 -0.05
N PRO A 69 -9.79 -23.03 1.03
CA PRO A 69 -9.22 -22.37 2.22
C PRO A 69 -8.01 -23.12 2.82
N ASN A 70 -8.02 -24.46 2.82
CA ASN A 70 -6.90 -25.26 3.29
C ASN A 70 -5.62 -25.06 2.47
N THR A 71 -5.75 -24.72 1.18
CA THR A 71 -4.63 -24.45 0.27
C THR A 71 -4.06 -23.06 0.51
N VAL A 72 -4.92 -22.06 0.74
CA VAL A 72 -4.53 -20.70 1.16
C VAL A 72 -3.70 -20.79 2.45
N MET A 73 -4.24 -21.45 3.47
CA MET A 73 -3.54 -21.65 4.75
C MET A 73 -2.20 -22.39 4.59
N PHE A 74 -2.15 -23.43 3.74
CA PHE A 74 -0.91 -24.14 3.44
C PHE A 74 0.16 -23.22 2.84
N LEU A 75 -0.21 -22.38 1.86
CA LEU A 75 0.71 -21.46 1.20
C LEU A 75 1.20 -20.36 2.16
N GLN A 76 0.30 -19.76 2.94
CA GLN A 76 0.64 -18.78 3.96
C GLN A 76 1.62 -19.37 5.00
N ASN A 77 1.41 -20.61 5.43
CA ASN A 77 2.33 -21.28 6.36
C ASN A 77 3.70 -21.53 5.73
N LYS A 78 3.78 -21.89 4.44
CA LYS A 78 5.07 -22.00 3.73
C LYS A 78 5.81 -20.68 3.63
N LEU A 79 5.09 -19.60 3.35
CA LEU A 79 5.66 -18.26 3.36
C LEU A 79 6.17 -17.87 4.76
N LYS A 80 5.40 -18.14 5.82
CA LYS A 80 5.79 -17.93 7.23
C LYS A 80 7.04 -18.72 7.62
N GLU A 81 7.15 -19.99 7.20
CA GLU A 81 8.32 -20.82 7.46
C GLU A 81 9.60 -20.20 6.85
N LYS A 82 9.50 -19.64 5.65
CA LYS A 82 10.64 -19.10 4.90
C LYS A 82 11.07 -17.71 5.37
N LEU A 83 10.11 -16.78 5.45
CA LEU A 83 10.37 -15.36 5.65
C LEU A 83 9.82 -14.82 6.97
N GLY A 84 8.95 -15.57 7.66
CA GLY A 84 8.22 -15.10 8.84
C GLY A 84 9.09 -14.72 10.05
N LYS A 85 10.39 -15.06 10.06
CA LYS A 85 11.35 -14.61 11.09
C LYS A 85 11.87 -13.19 10.86
N TYR A 86 11.68 -12.66 9.66
CA TYR A 86 12.21 -11.37 9.21
C TYR A 86 11.12 -10.30 9.06
N VAL A 87 9.88 -10.60 9.48
CA VAL A 87 8.73 -9.70 9.34
C VAL A 87 8.09 -9.43 10.69
N SER A 88 7.57 -8.22 10.86
CA SER A 88 6.91 -7.78 12.09
C SER A 88 5.49 -8.33 12.22
N LEU A 89 4.75 -8.38 11.10
CA LEU A 89 3.39 -8.89 11.01
C LEU A 89 3.34 -10.17 10.16
N LYS A 90 3.00 -11.29 10.79
CA LYS A 90 2.94 -12.61 10.12
C LYS A 90 1.63 -12.85 9.35
N ASP A 91 0.59 -12.10 9.66
CA ASP A 91 -0.73 -12.19 9.01
C ASP A 91 -1.17 -10.79 8.58
N PRO A 92 -0.53 -10.22 7.54
CA PRO A 92 -0.85 -8.90 7.01
C PRO A 92 -2.26 -8.90 6.42
N LYS A 93 -3.04 -7.86 6.71
CA LYS A 93 -4.37 -7.66 6.11
C LYS A 93 -4.23 -7.00 4.73
N MET A 94 -5.25 -7.18 3.90
CA MET A 94 -5.35 -6.58 2.56
C MET A 94 -4.99 -5.09 2.61
N GLN A 95 -4.02 -4.70 1.77
CA GLN A 95 -3.49 -3.34 1.72
C GLN A 95 -4.58 -2.37 1.27
N SER A 96 -4.61 -1.19 1.89
CA SER A 96 -5.50 -0.10 1.51
C SER A 96 -5.27 0.29 0.04
N THR A 97 -6.34 0.53 -0.72
CA THR A 97 -6.25 1.00 -2.12
C THR A 97 -5.52 2.35 -2.22
N PHE A 98 -5.50 3.13 -1.13
CA PHE A 98 -4.70 4.35 -1.02
C PHE A 98 -3.19 4.12 -1.21
N ILE A 99 -2.67 2.92 -0.89
CA ILE A 99 -1.26 2.59 -1.10
C ILE A 99 -0.90 2.63 -2.59
N GLU A 100 -1.81 2.28 -3.49
CA GLU A 100 -1.54 2.33 -4.93
C GLU A 100 -1.38 3.78 -5.41
N PHE A 101 -2.26 4.69 -4.99
CA PHE A 101 -2.09 6.13 -5.26
C PHE A 101 -0.80 6.69 -4.65
N PHE A 102 -0.45 6.23 -3.45
CA PHE A 102 0.81 6.59 -2.81
C PHE A 102 2.01 6.13 -3.65
N LYS A 103 1.98 4.95 -4.27
CA LYS A 103 3.06 4.49 -5.15
C LYS A 103 3.21 5.36 -6.39
N GLU A 104 2.11 5.75 -7.00
CA GLU A 104 2.10 6.58 -8.21
C GLU A 104 2.54 8.02 -7.94
N ALA A 105 2.19 8.57 -6.77
CA ALA A 105 2.61 9.89 -6.35
C ALA A 105 4.14 10.02 -6.13
N TYR A 106 4.86 8.90 -6.02
CA TYR A 106 6.31 8.85 -5.79
C TYR A 106 6.99 7.87 -6.76
N PRO A 107 7.38 8.33 -7.97
CA PRO A 107 7.97 7.49 -9.01
C PRO A 107 9.35 6.93 -8.63
N LYS A 108 9.77 5.87 -9.35
CA LYS A 108 11.05 5.18 -9.12
C LYS A 108 12.21 6.17 -9.25
N GLY A 109 12.95 6.38 -8.15
CA GLY A 109 14.06 7.34 -8.05
C GLY A 109 13.87 8.44 -7.01
N GLU A 110 12.61 8.76 -6.66
CA GLU A 110 12.28 9.77 -5.63
C GLU A 110 11.92 9.15 -4.27
N ARG A 111 11.83 7.81 -4.23
CA ARG A 111 11.46 7.02 -3.05
C ARG A 111 12.60 6.99 -2.03
N ARG A 112 12.32 7.44 -0.82
CA ARG A 112 13.23 7.40 0.34
C ARG A 112 12.83 6.26 1.30
N LYS A 113 13.62 5.97 2.34
CA LYS A 113 13.34 4.85 3.27
C LYS A 113 11.95 4.93 3.93
N ASP A 114 11.50 6.15 4.27
CA ASP A 114 10.16 6.46 4.79
C ASP A 114 9.03 6.06 3.82
N PHE A 115 9.26 6.07 2.51
CA PHE A 115 8.30 5.57 1.53
C PHE A 115 8.05 4.06 1.71
N THR A 116 9.12 3.27 1.87
CA THR A 116 9.00 1.82 2.03
C THR A 116 8.22 1.44 3.29
N TRP A 117 8.38 2.18 4.38
CA TRP A 117 7.64 1.97 5.63
C TRP A 117 6.12 2.14 5.49
N VAL A 118 5.69 3.05 4.62
CA VAL A 118 4.27 3.28 4.31
C VAL A 118 3.67 2.15 3.49
N LEU A 119 4.45 1.56 2.57
CA LEU A 119 3.99 0.39 1.79
C LEU A 119 3.74 -0.85 2.67
N LEU A 120 4.46 -0.95 3.80
CA LEU A 120 4.30 -2.05 4.75
C LEU A 120 3.07 -1.86 5.63
N ASP A 121 2.94 -0.67 6.20
CA ASP A 121 1.80 -0.28 7.01
C ASP A 121 1.47 1.18 6.72
N ILE A 122 0.29 1.41 6.13
CA ILE A 122 -0.22 2.75 5.84
C ILE A 122 -0.32 3.62 7.11
N ASN A 123 -0.35 3.04 8.30
CA ASN A 123 -0.32 3.82 9.54
C ASN A 123 1.00 4.57 9.74
N ASN A 124 2.09 4.16 9.08
CA ASN A 124 3.36 4.89 9.06
C ASN A 124 3.35 6.12 8.15
N ILE A 125 2.29 6.32 7.36
CA ILE A 125 2.22 7.48 6.46
C ILE A 125 2.21 8.79 7.25
N SER A 126 3.13 9.68 6.88
CA SER A 126 3.24 11.03 7.43
C SER A 126 2.23 11.98 6.80
N ASP A 127 1.93 13.08 7.49
CA ASP A 127 0.99 14.08 7.00
C ASP A 127 1.41 14.68 5.65
N GLU A 128 2.71 14.88 5.43
CA GLU A 128 3.26 15.39 4.17
C GLU A 128 3.09 14.38 3.02
N GLN A 129 3.26 13.09 3.31
CA GLN A 129 3.05 12.01 2.36
C GLN A 129 1.58 11.85 1.99
N ILE A 130 0.67 11.95 2.97
CA ILE A 130 -0.77 12.00 2.72
C ILE A 130 -1.07 13.19 1.80
N TRP A 131 -0.59 14.39 2.15
CA TRP A 131 -0.85 15.60 1.36
C TRP A 131 -0.35 15.49 -0.08
N THR A 132 0.86 14.98 -0.28
CA THR A 132 1.45 14.79 -1.61
C THR A 132 0.62 13.83 -2.46
N THR A 133 0.15 12.74 -1.85
CA THR A 133 -0.70 11.75 -2.52
C THR A 133 -2.07 12.33 -2.88
N LEU A 134 -2.70 13.09 -1.97
CA LEU A 134 -3.98 13.75 -2.26
C LEU A 134 -3.88 14.77 -3.39
N LYS A 135 -2.76 15.51 -3.49
CA LYS A 135 -2.51 16.41 -4.63
C LYS A 135 -2.41 15.64 -5.94
N TYR A 136 -1.71 14.50 -5.94
CA TYR A 136 -1.62 13.62 -7.11
C TYR A 136 -3.02 13.16 -7.54
N ILE A 137 -3.78 12.54 -6.63
CA ILE A 137 -5.15 12.06 -6.93
C ILE A 137 -6.03 13.19 -7.47
N ASN A 138 -6.04 14.35 -6.80
CA ASN A 138 -6.85 15.48 -7.25
C ASN A 138 -6.46 15.97 -8.66
N ARG A 139 -5.16 15.95 -9.00
CA ARG A 139 -4.68 16.31 -10.34
C ARG A 139 -5.15 15.30 -11.39
N GLU A 140 -5.01 14.00 -11.13
CA GLU A 140 -5.44 12.96 -12.08
C GLU A 140 -6.97 12.98 -12.27
N CYS A 141 -7.75 13.19 -11.20
CA CYS A 141 -9.19 13.37 -11.31
C CYS A 141 -9.59 14.65 -12.06
N LEU A 142 -8.81 15.73 -11.94
CA LEU A 142 -9.05 16.98 -12.68
C LEU A 142 -8.79 16.82 -14.17
N ASN A 143 -7.83 15.99 -14.55
CA ASN A 143 -7.48 15.72 -15.94
C ASN A 143 -8.39 14.66 -16.59
N GLU A 144 -9.36 14.11 -15.84
CA GLU A 144 -10.23 13.00 -16.26
C GLU A 144 -9.48 11.68 -16.55
N ASP A 145 -8.24 11.57 -16.06
CA ASP A 145 -7.39 10.38 -16.22
C ASP A 145 -7.67 9.31 -15.14
N LEU A 146 -8.39 9.67 -14.06
CA LEU A 146 -8.69 8.79 -12.93
C LEU A 146 -10.16 8.90 -12.48
N PHE A 147 -10.85 7.76 -12.46
CA PHE A 147 -12.19 7.59 -11.88
C PHE A 147 -12.09 6.69 -10.65
N LEU A 148 -12.49 7.22 -9.49
CA LEU A 148 -12.42 6.50 -8.22
C LEU A 148 -13.63 5.60 -8.02
N ASP A 149 -13.40 4.35 -7.61
CA ASP A 149 -14.46 3.44 -7.19
C ASP A 149 -14.86 3.62 -5.71
N ASP A 150 -15.89 2.89 -5.28
CA ASP A 150 -16.42 3.02 -3.91
C ASP A 150 -15.40 2.58 -2.82
N GLU A 151 -14.52 1.61 -3.10
CA GLU A 151 -13.50 1.13 -2.16
C GLU A 151 -12.38 2.15 -2.02
N GLU A 152 -11.90 2.70 -3.14
CA GLU A 152 -10.93 3.79 -3.22
C GLU A 152 -11.44 5.04 -2.50
N ILE A 153 -12.69 5.42 -2.73
CA ILE A 153 -13.32 6.55 -2.05
C ILE A 153 -13.35 6.35 -0.53
N GLU A 154 -13.68 5.16 -0.04
CA GLU A 154 -13.69 4.87 1.40
C GLU A 154 -12.30 4.96 2.02
N ASP A 155 -11.29 4.41 1.35
CA ASP A 155 -9.93 4.42 1.85
C ASP A 155 -9.29 5.82 1.85
N ILE A 156 -9.49 6.60 0.78
CA ILE A 156 -9.05 8.00 0.73
C ILE A 156 -9.69 8.80 1.89
N VAL A 157 -10.99 8.60 2.16
CA VAL A 157 -11.66 9.31 3.25
C VAL A 157 -11.15 8.89 4.63
N LYS A 158 -10.82 7.62 4.85
CA LYS A 158 -10.18 7.18 6.10
C LYS A 158 -8.84 7.91 6.31
N VAL A 159 -8.02 8.02 5.27
CA VAL A 159 -6.71 8.68 5.34
C VAL A 159 -6.84 10.19 5.56
N ILE A 160 -7.76 10.85 4.85
CA ILE A 160 -8.10 12.26 5.12
C ILE A 160 -8.57 12.43 6.58
N GLY A 161 -9.39 11.50 7.07
CA GLY A 161 -9.83 11.49 8.46
C GLY A 161 -8.67 11.42 9.46
N LYS A 162 -7.62 10.63 9.17
CA LYS A 162 -6.39 10.59 9.98
C LYS A 162 -5.68 11.94 9.96
N LEU A 163 -5.48 12.53 8.77
CA LEU A 163 -4.80 13.82 8.59
C LEU A 163 -5.52 14.96 9.33
N VAL A 164 -6.85 15.01 9.25
CA VAL A 164 -7.67 16.04 9.91
C VAL A 164 -7.63 15.93 11.44
N ARG A 165 -7.56 14.71 11.99
CA ARG A 165 -7.51 14.50 13.46
C ARG A 165 -6.26 15.10 14.11
N ASN A 166 -5.18 15.27 13.36
CA ASN A 166 -3.95 15.88 13.86
C ASN A 166 -4.10 17.40 14.11
N ASN A 167 -5.25 18.00 13.76
CA ASN A 167 -5.60 19.40 14.01
C ASN A 167 -4.58 20.41 13.45
N ASN A 168 -3.80 20.02 12.43
CA ASN A 168 -2.86 20.91 11.77
C ASN A 168 -3.60 21.82 10.77
N ILE A 169 -3.71 23.12 11.12
CA ILE A 169 -4.46 24.12 10.36
C ILE A 169 -4.01 24.19 8.90
N LYS A 170 -2.70 24.03 8.63
CA LYS A 170 -2.16 24.02 7.27
C LYS A 170 -2.84 22.92 6.45
N TYR A 171 -2.77 21.67 6.92
CA TYR A 171 -3.34 20.53 6.20
C TYR A 171 -4.86 20.57 6.11
N ILE A 172 -5.54 21.14 7.11
CA ILE A 172 -6.99 21.35 7.05
C ILE A 172 -7.37 22.31 5.92
N ASN A 173 -6.65 23.41 5.77
CA ASN A 173 -6.87 24.37 4.69
C ASN A 173 -6.50 23.78 3.34
N ASP A 174 -5.39 23.05 3.28
CA ASP A 174 -4.93 22.32 2.10
C ASP A 174 -6.01 21.32 1.62
N ILE A 175 -6.58 20.49 2.50
CA ILE A 175 -7.68 19.57 2.15
C ILE A 175 -8.92 20.33 1.67
N ARG A 176 -9.31 21.42 2.35
CA ARG A 176 -10.46 22.25 1.93
C ARG A 176 -10.28 22.84 0.54
N SER A 177 -9.04 23.10 0.11
CA SER A 177 -8.73 23.64 -1.21
C SER A 177 -8.90 22.64 -2.36
N LEU A 178 -8.90 21.32 -2.07
CA LEU A 178 -9.11 20.26 -3.08
C LEU A 178 -10.60 20.11 -3.43
N SER A 179 -11.21 21.14 -4.02
CA SER A 179 -12.65 21.19 -4.30
C SER A 179 -13.15 20.05 -5.19
N THR A 180 -12.40 19.69 -6.22
CA THR A 180 -12.73 18.57 -7.12
C THR A 180 -12.75 17.24 -6.37
N LEU A 181 -11.65 16.91 -5.69
CA LEU A 181 -11.56 15.68 -4.91
C LEU A 181 -12.63 15.63 -3.80
N ASN A 182 -12.86 16.72 -3.07
CA ASN A 182 -13.91 16.78 -2.04
C ASN A 182 -15.31 16.54 -2.60
N SER A 183 -15.56 16.99 -3.84
CA SER A 183 -16.84 16.78 -4.53
C SER A 183 -17.02 15.31 -4.94
N ILE A 184 -15.97 14.68 -5.48
CA ILE A 184 -15.97 13.25 -5.84
C ILE A 184 -16.16 12.37 -4.60
N LEU A 185 -15.40 12.65 -3.54
CA LEU A 185 -15.48 11.93 -2.27
C LEU A 185 -16.76 12.24 -1.49
N LYS A 186 -17.53 13.27 -1.88
CA LYS A 186 -18.72 13.77 -1.17
C LYS A 186 -18.42 14.04 0.31
N ILE A 187 -17.36 14.78 0.58
CA ILE A 187 -16.95 15.13 1.94
C ILE A 187 -16.88 16.64 2.17
N LYS A 188 -16.98 17.02 3.44
CA LYS A 188 -16.68 18.37 3.92
C LYS A 188 -15.93 18.30 5.25
N VAL A 189 -14.87 19.11 5.38
CA VAL A 189 -14.14 19.25 6.66
C VAL A 189 -14.79 20.33 7.52
N ILE A 190 -15.43 19.92 8.59
CA ILE A 190 -16.11 20.79 9.56
C ILE A 190 -15.31 20.92 10.85
N GLU A 191 -15.51 22.02 11.55
CA GLU A 191 -15.02 22.20 12.91
C GLU A 191 -16.17 21.90 13.88
N ASP A 192 -15.91 21.05 14.87
CA ASP A 192 -16.84 20.67 15.93
C ASP A 192 -16.13 20.74 17.28
N LYS A 193 -16.54 21.70 18.11
CA LYS A 193 -15.99 21.94 19.46
C LYS A 193 -14.46 22.08 19.48
N GLY A 194 -13.89 22.84 18.54
CA GLY A 194 -12.44 23.08 18.45
C GLY A 194 -11.63 21.88 17.91
N LYS A 195 -12.29 20.87 17.35
CA LYS A 195 -11.64 19.77 16.63
C LYS A 195 -12.20 19.66 15.22
N PHE A 196 -11.33 19.37 14.26
CA PHE A 196 -11.78 19.18 12.89
C PHE A 196 -12.20 17.73 12.64
N LYS A 197 -13.23 17.55 11.81
CA LYS A 197 -13.76 16.24 11.42
C LYS A 197 -14.17 16.25 9.95
N VAL A 198 -14.06 15.10 9.32
CA VAL A 198 -14.62 14.86 7.98
C VAL A 198 -16.08 14.45 8.13
N LYS A 199 -16.97 15.16 7.44
CA LYS A 199 -18.41 14.85 7.35
C LYS A 199 -18.71 14.40 5.92
N ARG A 200 -19.36 13.24 5.77
CA ARG A 200 -19.93 12.79 4.48
C ARG A 200 -21.17 13.64 4.16
N LEU A 201 -21.29 14.05 2.91
CA LEU A 201 -22.49 14.67 2.37
C LEU A 201 -23.40 13.54 1.89
N GLU A 202 -24.63 13.49 2.41
CA GLU A 202 -25.61 12.47 1.98
C GLU A 202 -25.95 12.66 0.48
N LYS A 203 -26.32 11.54 -0.16
CA LYS A 203 -26.66 11.48 -1.60
C LYS A 203 -27.79 12.43 -1.98
#